data_AF-A0A9P2M3K9-F1
#
_entry.id   AF-A0A9P2M3K9-F1
#
_cell.length_a   1.000
_cell.length_b   1.000
_cell.length_c   1.000
_cell.angle_alpha   90.00
_cell.angle_beta   90.00
_cell.angle_gamma   90.00
#
_symmetry.space_group_name_H-M   'P 1'
#
loop_
_entity.id
_entity.type
_entity.pdbx_description
1 polymer ?
#
loop_
_entity_poly.entity_id
_entity_poly.type
_entity_poly.pdbx_seq_one_letter_code
_entity_poly.pdbx_strand_id
1 'polypeptide(L)'
;MVVVGTDAHKYSHTFVATDEVGRQLGEKTVKATTAGHATAIMWAREQFGLELIWGIEDCRNMSARLERDLLAAGQQVVRVPTKLMAQTRKSARSRGKSDPIDALAVARAVLRETDLPLATHDETSRELKLLTDRRDVLVAQRTSAINRLRWLVHELDPERAPAARSLDAAKHQQALRTWLDTQPGLVAELARAELTDIIRLTGEINTLAQRISARVHQVAPALLEIPGCAELTAAKIVGEAAGVTRFKSEAAFACHAAVAPIPVWSGNTAGQMRLSRSGNRQLNAALHRIALTQIRMTDSRGQAYYQRLQDAGKTKRAALRCLKRRLARTVFQALRTVHQPSSEHTQPAAACHRSYCSRSCLSG
;
A
#
# COMPACT_ATOMS: atom_id res chain seq x y z
N MET A 1 -13.68 -16.37 21.39
CA MET A 1 -13.41 -15.87 20.01
C MET A 1 -12.28 -16.69 19.40
N VAL A 2 -12.41 -17.16 18.15
CA VAL A 2 -11.37 -17.97 17.48
C VAL A 2 -10.68 -17.17 16.39
N VAL A 3 -9.35 -17.21 16.39
CA VAL A 3 -8.52 -16.56 15.37
C VAL A 3 -7.83 -17.62 14.51
N VAL A 4 -8.02 -17.52 13.20
CA VAL A 4 -7.39 -18.39 12.20
C VAL A 4 -6.26 -17.62 11.53
N GLY A 5 -5.02 -17.96 11.83
CA GLY A 5 -3.86 -17.39 11.15
C GLY A 5 -3.53 -18.14 9.87
N THR A 6 -2.97 -17.42 8.89
CA THR A 6 -2.62 -17.98 7.58
C THR A 6 -1.16 -17.76 7.23
N ASP A 7 -0.49 -18.82 6.80
CA ASP A 7 0.70 -18.73 5.96
C ASP A 7 0.35 -19.00 4.49
N ALA A 8 0.61 -18.01 3.64
CA ALA A 8 0.15 -18.00 2.26
C ALA A 8 1.29 -18.32 1.28
N HIS A 9 1.27 -19.53 0.71
CA HIS A 9 2.19 -19.94 -0.35
C HIS A 9 1.54 -19.96 -1.75
N LYS A 10 2.38 -20.10 -2.78
CA LYS A 10 1.98 -20.01 -4.19
C LYS A 10 0.97 -21.09 -4.60
N TYR A 11 1.11 -22.29 -4.03
CA TYR A 11 0.32 -23.47 -4.40
C TYR A 11 -0.62 -23.94 -3.28
N SER A 12 -0.29 -23.59 -2.05
CA SER A 12 -1.03 -23.98 -0.84
C SER A 12 -1.13 -22.82 0.15
N HIS A 13 -2.15 -22.89 0.99
CA HIS A 13 -2.28 -22.03 2.16
C HIS A 13 -2.43 -22.92 3.39
N THR A 14 -1.69 -22.60 4.44
CA THR A 14 -1.76 -23.30 5.72
C THR A 14 -2.42 -22.40 6.74
N PHE A 15 -3.41 -22.97 7.43
CA PHE A 15 -4.25 -22.28 8.40
C PHE A 15 -4.08 -22.91 9.77
N VAL A 16 -3.99 -22.08 10.80
CA VAL A 16 -3.96 -22.54 12.20
C VAL A 16 -4.99 -21.75 12.99
N ALA A 17 -5.95 -22.46 13.59
CA ALA A 17 -6.95 -21.89 14.47
C ALA A 17 -6.43 -21.82 15.91
N THR A 18 -6.72 -20.73 16.60
CA THR A 18 -6.33 -20.49 18.00
C THR A 18 -7.49 -19.98 18.83
N ASP A 19 -7.49 -20.33 20.11
CA ASP A 19 -8.38 -19.73 21.10
C ASP A 19 -7.92 -18.32 21.52
N GLU A 20 -8.65 -17.70 22.44
CA GLU A 20 -8.39 -16.35 22.95
C GLU A 20 -7.07 -16.19 23.69
N VAL A 21 -6.46 -17.29 24.18
CA VAL A 21 -5.14 -17.28 24.82
C VAL A 21 -4.00 -17.65 23.85
N GLY A 22 -4.32 -17.91 22.58
CA GLY A 22 -3.34 -18.23 21.54
C GLY A 22 -2.85 -19.68 21.57
N ARG A 23 -3.63 -20.59 22.17
CA ARG A 23 -3.41 -22.04 22.08
C ARG A 23 -3.96 -22.55 20.75
N GLN A 24 -3.20 -23.41 20.09
CA GLN A 24 -3.62 -24.03 18.83
C GLN A 24 -4.77 -25.01 19.06
N LEU A 25 -5.86 -24.83 18.31
CA LEU A 25 -7.06 -25.68 18.32
C LEU A 25 -7.08 -26.66 17.16
N GLY A 26 -6.52 -26.27 16.00
CA GLY A 26 -6.43 -27.14 14.84
C GLY A 26 -5.69 -26.48 13.69
N GLU A 27 -5.36 -27.28 12.67
CA GLU A 27 -4.66 -26.83 11.48
C GLU A 27 -5.27 -27.44 10.20
N LYS A 28 -5.13 -26.72 9.09
CA LYS A 28 -5.57 -27.18 7.77
C LYS A 28 -4.68 -26.61 6.69
N THR A 29 -4.25 -27.46 5.76
CA THR A 29 -3.60 -27.01 4.52
C THR A 29 -4.51 -27.30 3.34
N VAL A 30 -4.71 -26.30 2.48
CA VAL A 30 -5.50 -26.43 1.25
C VAL A 30 -4.73 -25.90 0.05
N LYS A 31 -5.18 -26.24 -1.16
CA LYS A 31 -4.68 -25.60 -2.38
C LYS A 31 -5.03 -24.11 -2.37
N ALA A 32 -4.14 -23.27 -2.91
CA ALA A 32 -4.33 -21.82 -3.05
C ALA A 32 -5.33 -21.46 -4.18
N THR A 33 -6.52 -22.06 -4.13
CA THR A 33 -7.60 -21.90 -5.11
C THR A 33 -8.90 -21.58 -4.39
N THR A 34 -9.86 -20.99 -5.09
CA THR A 34 -11.17 -20.65 -4.51
C THR A 34 -11.91 -21.86 -3.92
N ALA A 35 -11.81 -23.03 -4.55
CA ALA A 35 -12.32 -24.28 -3.99
C ALA A 35 -11.60 -24.67 -2.68
N GLY A 36 -10.26 -24.54 -2.63
CA GLY A 36 -9.51 -24.77 -1.40
C GLY A 36 -9.85 -23.79 -0.28
N HIS A 37 -10.07 -22.51 -0.62
CA HIS A 37 -10.50 -21.50 0.34
C HIS A 37 -11.88 -21.82 0.92
N ALA A 38 -12.82 -22.27 0.08
CA ALA A 38 -14.14 -22.73 0.54
C ALA A 38 -14.00 -23.92 1.51
N THR A 39 -13.13 -24.89 1.21
CA THR A 39 -12.82 -26.00 2.12
C THR A 39 -12.25 -25.53 3.45
N ALA A 40 -11.35 -24.54 3.46
CA ALA A 40 -10.80 -23.97 4.68
C ALA A 40 -11.88 -23.25 5.53
N ILE A 41 -12.77 -22.50 4.87
CA ILE A 41 -13.88 -21.79 5.55
C ILE A 41 -14.85 -22.81 6.16
N MET A 42 -15.23 -23.84 5.42
CA MET A 42 -16.09 -24.92 5.92
C MET A 42 -15.46 -25.62 7.12
N TRP A 43 -14.19 -26.04 6.99
CA TRP A 43 -13.44 -26.65 8.09
C TRP A 43 -13.46 -25.79 9.36
N ALA A 44 -13.17 -24.49 9.23
CA ALA A 44 -13.14 -23.61 10.38
C ALA A 44 -14.53 -23.42 11.01
N ARG A 45 -15.58 -23.32 10.19
CA ARG A 45 -16.97 -23.18 10.66
C ARG A 45 -17.48 -24.42 11.39
N GLU A 46 -17.23 -25.59 10.81
CA GLU A 46 -17.66 -26.87 11.37
C GLU A 46 -16.98 -27.16 12.71
N GLN A 47 -15.71 -26.80 12.87
CA GLN A 47 -14.93 -27.13 14.06
C GLN A 47 -14.98 -26.06 15.14
N PHE A 48 -15.13 -24.78 14.77
CA PHE A 48 -14.91 -23.65 15.70
C PHE A 48 -16.05 -22.62 15.71
N GLY A 49 -17.11 -22.84 14.92
CA GLY A 49 -18.26 -21.95 14.84
C GLY A 49 -18.11 -20.81 13.84
N LEU A 50 -19.09 -19.90 13.81
CA LEU A 50 -19.19 -18.84 12.80
C LEU A 50 -18.40 -17.55 13.14
N GLU A 51 -18.12 -17.32 14.42
CA GLU A 51 -17.42 -16.13 14.90
C GLU A 51 -15.89 -16.28 14.78
N LEU A 52 -15.40 -16.11 13.55
CA LEU A 52 -14.00 -16.30 13.19
C LEU A 52 -13.36 -14.99 12.73
N ILE A 53 -12.13 -14.75 13.20
CA ILE A 53 -11.25 -13.70 12.68
C ILE A 53 -10.10 -14.36 11.94
N TRP A 54 -9.89 -13.98 10.68
CA TRP A 54 -8.83 -14.52 9.83
C TRP A 54 -7.65 -13.57 9.79
N GLY A 55 -6.52 -13.96 10.37
CA GLY A 55 -5.26 -13.25 10.30
C GLY A 55 -4.47 -13.66 9.06
N ILE A 56 -4.10 -12.69 8.23
CA ILE A 56 -3.34 -12.93 6.99
C ILE A 56 -2.11 -12.04 6.98
N GLU A 57 -0.92 -12.61 6.78
CA GLU A 57 0.29 -11.82 6.57
C GLU A 57 0.12 -10.96 5.30
N ASP A 58 0.49 -9.66 5.34
CA ASP A 58 0.29 -8.68 4.24
C ASP A 58 1.25 -8.95 3.05
N CYS A 59 1.06 -10.11 2.41
CA CYS A 59 1.76 -10.64 1.25
C CYS A 59 0.80 -10.64 0.04
N ARG A 60 0.38 -9.43 -0.37
CA ARG A 60 -0.76 -9.22 -1.27
C ARG A 60 -0.77 -10.04 -2.57
N ASN A 61 0.38 -10.35 -3.15
CA ASN A 61 0.43 -11.15 -4.39
C ASN A 61 -0.05 -12.59 -4.19
N MET A 62 0.13 -13.14 -2.98
CA MET A 62 -0.17 -14.52 -2.63
C MET A 62 -1.48 -14.62 -1.84
N SER A 63 -1.84 -13.57 -1.08
CA SER A 63 -3.06 -13.55 -0.26
C SER A 63 -4.29 -12.92 -0.93
N ALA A 64 -4.14 -12.16 -2.04
CA ALA A 64 -5.25 -11.36 -2.57
C ALA A 64 -6.50 -12.17 -2.96
N ARG A 65 -6.33 -13.39 -3.49
CA ARG A 65 -7.47 -14.27 -3.80
C ARG A 65 -8.12 -14.80 -2.53
N LEU A 66 -7.32 -15.26 -1.57
CA LEU A 66 -7.82 -15.72 -0.27
C LEU A 66 -8.60 -14.61 0.45
N GLU A 67 -8.06 -13.41 0.52
CA GLU A 67 -8.75 -12.24 1.09
C GLU A 67 -10.07 -11.95 0.38
N ARG A 68 -10.13 -12.16 -0.95
CA ARG A 68 -11.37 -12.06 -1.72
C ARG A 68 -12.40 -13.08 -1.31
N ASP A 69 -12.02 -14.34 -1.30
CA ASP A 69 -12.94 -15.43 -1.05
C ASP A 69 -13.44 -15.40 0.40
N LEU A 70 -12.59 -15.01 1.36
CA LEU A 70 -12.96 -14.81 2.76
C LEU A 70 -13.97 -13.66 2.96
N LEU A 71 -13.67 -12.48 2.39
CA LEU A 71 -14.57 -11.33 2.53
C LEU A 71 -15.89 -11.55 1.77
N ALA A 72 -15.87 -12.22 0.61
CA ALA A 72 -17.07 -12.61 -0.12
C ALA A 72 -17.93 -13.62 0.68
N ALA A 73 -17.29 -14.46 1.50
CA ALA A 73 -17.96 -15.36 2.43
C ALA A 73 -18.36 -14.69 3.77
N GLY A 74 -18.29 -13.36 3.86
CA GLY A 74 -18.68 -12.59 5.05
C GLY A 74 -17.74 -12.77 6.24
N GLN A 75 -16.51 -13.25 6.03
CA GLN A 75 -15.53 -13.43 7.11
C GLN A 75 -14.86 -12.11 7.49
N GLN A 76 -14.50 -11.97 8.77
CA GLN A 76 -13.65 -10.87 9.22
C GLN A 76 -12.18 -11.20 8.93
N VAL A 77 -11.49 -10.30 8.24
CA VAL A 77 -10.09 -10.51 7.84
C VAL A 77 -9.22 -9.38 8.38
N VAL A 78 -8.12 -9.72 9.03
CA VAL A 78 -7.13 -8.80 9.61
C VAL A 78 -5.80 -8.97 8.89
N ARG A 79 -5.23 -7.87 8.39
CA ARG A 79 -3.89 -7.92 7.78
C ARG A 79 -2.81 -7.73 8.83
N VAL A 80 -1.88 -8.68 8.89
CA VAL A 80 -0.73 -8.67 9.79
C VAL A 80 0.53 -8.22 9.04
N PRO A 81 1.16 -7.10 9.44
CA PRO A 81 2.41 -6.66 8.84
C PRO A 81 3.53 -7.71 8.95
N THR A 82 4.22 -8.00 7.84
CA THR A 82 5.36 -8.95 7.77
C THR A 82 6.44 -8.70 8.82
N LYS A 83 6.64 -7.44 9.23
CA LYS A 83 7.63 -7.09 10.23
C LYS A 83 7.24 -7.50 11.66
N LEU A 84 5.94 -7.61 11.96
CA LEU A 84 5.48 -8.21 13.23
C LEU A 84 5.80 -9.70 13.24
N MET A 85 5.68 -10.38 12.10
CA MET A 85 6.07 -11.80 11.98
C MET A 85 7.55 -12.00 12.29
N ALA A 86 8.42 -11.10 11.82
CA ALA A 86 9.84 -11.16 12.17
C ALA A 86 10.12 -11.00 13.69
N GLN A 87 9.28 -10.27 14.43
CA GLN A 87 9.42 -10.14 15.89
C GLN A 87 8.85 -11.35 16.61
N THR A 88 7.66 -11.82 16.22
CA THR A 88 7.03 -13.02 16.77
C THR A 88 7.93 -14.25 16.59
N ARG A 89 8.56 -14.41 15.41
CA ARG A 89 9.56 -15.46 15.14
C ARG A 89 10.77 -15.42 16.08
N LYS A 90 11.26 -14.22 16.43
CA LYS A 90 12.39 -14.09 17.37
C LYS A 90 12.03 -14.43 18.81
N SER A 91 10.78 -14.25 19.19
CA SER A 91 10.27 -14.57 20.54
C SER A 91 9.73 -16.00 20.67
N ALA A 92 9.58 -16.74 19.57
CA ALA A 92 9.03 -18.09 19.59
C ALA A 92 10.02 -19.07 20.23
N ARG A 93 9.52 -19.94 21.13
CA ARG A 93 10.31 -20.98 21.80
C ARG A 93 10.58 -22.20 20.92
N SER A 94 9.80 -22.38 19.85
CA SER A 94 9.97 -23.47 18.88
C SER A 94 11.09 -23.17 17.90
N ARG A 95 12.11 -24.04 17.87
CA ARG A 95 13.18 -24.02 16.84
C ARG A 95 12.65 -24.62 15.54
N GLY A 96 12.79 -23.90 14.43
CA GLY A 96 12.44 -24.37 13.09
C GLY A 96 11.63 -23.35 12.29
N LYS A 97 11.53 -23.57 10.98
CA LYS A 97 10.65 -22.83 10.07
C LYS A 97 9.73 -23.81 9.37
N SER A 98 8.43 -23.71 9.62
CA SER A 98 7.40 -24.47 8.92
C SER A 98 6.12 -23.64 8.78
N ASP A 99 5.32 -23.95 7.77
CA ASP A 99 4.12 -23.20 7.42
C ASP A 99 3.10 -23.12 8.59
N PRO A 100 2.87 -24.20 9.40
CA PRO A 100 2.02 -24.10 10.59
C PRO A 100 2.56 -23.17 11.67
N ILE A 101 3.89 -23.10 11.86
CA ILE A 101 4.51 -22.19 12.83
C ILE A 101 4.29 -20.74 12.40
N ASP A 102 4.44 -20.45 11.11
CA ASP A 102 4.21 -19.12 10.55
C ASP A 102 2.72 -18.73 10.62
N ALA A 103 1.80 -19.64 10.29
CA ALA A 103 0.36 -19.42 10.44
C ALA A 103 -0.05 -19.19 11.90
N LEU A 104 0.49 -19.96 12.84
CA LEU A 104 0.25 -19.77 14.28
C LEU A 104 0.78 -18.42 14.78
N ALA A 105 1.93 -17.98 14.28
CA ALA A 105 2.49 -16.67 14.61
C ALA A 105 1.60 -15.52 14.12
N VAL A 106 0.98 -15.67 12.95
CA VAL A 106 -0.01 -14.73 12.42
C VAL A 106 -1.24 -14.66 13.33
N ALA A 107 -1.82 -15.81 13.72
CA ALA A 107 -2.97 -15.86 14.61
C ALA A 107 -2.70 -15.15 15.95
N ARG A 108 -1.56 -15.45 16.56
CA ARG A 108 -1.14 -14.84 17.83
C ARG A 108 -0.88 -13.34 17.73
N ALA A 109 -0.40 -12.86 16.59
CA ALA A 109 -0.22 -11.43 16.39
C ALA A 109 -1.55 -10.68 16.29
N VAL A 110 -2.57 -11.28 15.68
CA VAL A 110 -3.93 -10.72 15.67
C VAL A 110 -4.51 -10.62 17.08
N LEU A 111 -4.35 -11.66 17.90
CA LEU A 111 -4.79 -11.64 19.30
C LEU A 111 -4.08 -10.57 20.13
N ARG A 112 -2.77 -10.41 19.90
CA ARG A 112 -1.94 -9.45 20.64
C ARG A 112 -2.21 -8.00 20.25
N GLU A 113 -2.41 -7.75 18.97
CA GLU A 113 -2.49 -6.42 18.39
C GLU A 113 -3.93 -6.13 17.95
N THR A 114 -4.75 -5.65 18.89
CA THR A 114 -6.18 -5.37 18.67
C THR A 114 -6.46 -4.24 17.67
N ASP A 115 -5.42 -3.45 17.36
CA ASP A 115 -5.50 -2.27 16.49
C ASP A 115 -5.08 -2.53 15.04
N LEU A 116 -4.91 -3.80 14.67
CA LEU A 116 -4.54 -4.15 13.30
C LEU A 116 -5.67 -3.82 12.30
N PRO A 117 -5.32 -3.36 11.09
CA PRO A 117 -6.31 -2.89 10.14
C PRO A 117 -7.04 -4.07 9.50
N LEU A 118 -8.37 -3.99 9.47
CA LEU A 118 -9.22 -4.92 8.73
C LEU A 118 -8.88 -4.87 7.23
N ALA A 119 -9.00 -6.01 6.55
CA ALA A 119 -8.92 -6.07 5.10
C ALA A 119 -10.26 -5.60 4.52
N THR A 120 -10.18 -4.81 3.46
CA THR A 120 -11.32 -4.25 2.73
C THR A 120 -11.12 -4.50 1.24
N HIS A 121 -12.21 -4.79 0.53
CA HIS A 121 -12.23 -4.78 -0.95
C HIS A 121 -12.50 -3.38 -1.44
N ASP A 122 -11.44 -2.57 -1.50
CA ASP A 122 -11.47 -1.34 -2.27
C ASP A 122 -10.91 -1.62 -3.67
N GLU A 123 -11.81 -1.87 -4.62
CA GLU A 123 -11.47 -2.17 -6.02
C GLU A 123 -10.67 -1.03 -6.65
N THR A 124 -11.01 0.22 -6.31
CA THR A 124 -10.31 1.41 -6.79
C THR A 124 -8.87 1.45 -6.30
N SER A 125 -8.66 1.23 -4.99
CA SER A 125 -7.30 1.10 -4.46
C SER A 125 -6.55 -0.06 -5.09
N ARG A 126 -7.20 -1.22 -5.31
CA ARG A 126 -6.56 -2.37 -5.94
C ARG A 126 -6.14 -2.07 -7.37
N GLU A 127 -7.00 -1.44 -8.15
CA GLU A 127 -6.70 -1.03 -9.53
C GLU A 127 -5.49 -0.08 -9.57
N LEU A 128 -5.51 0.99 -8.78
CA LEU A 128 -4.40 1.95 -8.72
C LEU A 128 -3.11 1.31 -8.22
N LYS A 129 -3.18 0.37 -7.27
CA LYS A 129 -2.03 -0.42 -6.81
C LYS A 129 -1.45 -1.24 -7.97
N LEU A 130 -2.28 -1.99 -8.71
CA LEU A 130 -1.82 -2.82 -9.84
C LEU A 130 -1.17 -1.97 -10.94
N LEU A 131 -1.78 -0.83 -11.30
CA LEU A 131 -1.24 0.07 -12.30
C LEU A 131 0.10 0.69 -11.87
N THR A 132 0.17 1.18 -10.62
CA THR A 132 1.41 1.78 -10.09
C THR A 132 2.54 0.76 -9.93
N ASP A 133 2.24 -0.45 -9.44
CA ASP A 133 3.24 -1.50 -9.29
C ASP A 133 3.77 -1.97 -10.66
N ARG A 134 2.89 -2.13 -11.67
CA ARG A 134 3.33 -2.43 -13.04
C ARG A 134 4.22 -1.32 -13.59
N ARG A 135 3.85 -0.06 -13.40
CA ARG A 135 4.66 1.09 -13.84
C ARG A 135 6.04 1.08 -13.17
N ASP A 136 6.10 0.83 -11.87
CA ASP A 136 7.36 0.76 -11.11
C ASP A 136 8.28 -0.35 -11.66
N VAL A 137 7.73 -1.52 -12.00
CA VAL A 137 8.47 -2.60 -12.66
C VAL A 137 9.05 -2.16 -14.01
N LEU A 138 8.23 -1.52 -14.86
CA LEU A 138 8.70 -1.06 -16.17
C LEU A 138 9.76 0.03 -16.06
N VAL A 139 9.62 0.95 -15.10
CA VAL A 139 10.64 1.97 -14.81
C VAL A 139 11.96 1.33 -14.39
N ALA A 140 11.92 0.28 -13.57
CA ALA A 140 13.11 -0.45 -13.16
C ALA A 140 13.76 -1.19 -14.34
N GLN A 141 12.97 -1.85 -15.18
CA GLN A 141 13.44 -2.50 -16.41
C GLN A 141 14.12 -1.49 -17.36
N ARG A 142 13.47 -0.34 -17.59
CA ARG A 142 14.02 0.73 -18.44
C ARG A 142 15.33 1.27 -17.86
N THR A 143 15.40 1.46 -16.55
CA THR A 143 16.63 1.92 -15.87
C THR A 143 17.76 0.91 -16.05
N SER A 144 17.45 -0.39 -15.96
CA SER A 144 18.42 -1.46 -16.21
C SER A 144 18.92 -1.46 -17.65
N ALA A 145 18.01 -1.32 -18.63
CA ALA A 145 18.36 -1.21 -20.05
C ALA A 145 19.21 0.03 -20.34
N ILE A 146 18.84 1.20 -19.79
CA ILE A 146 19.65 2.42 -19.89
C ILE A 146 21.08 2.20 -19.37
N ASN A 147 21.23 1.51 -18.23
CA ASN A 147 22.55 1.27 -17.66
C ASN A 147 23.39 0.33 -18.54
N ARG A 148 22.81 -0.72 -19.12
CA ARG A 148 23.51 -1.60 -20.07
C ARG A 148 23.88 -0.85 -21.36
N LEU A 149 22.94 -0.10 -21.93
CA LEU A 149 23.18 0.72 -23.11
C LEU A 149 24.33 1.71 -22.88
N ARG A 150 24.39 2.35 -21.72
CA ARG A 150 25.47 3.29 -21.40
C ARG A 150 26.85 2.64 -21.39
N TRP A 151 26.96 1.37 -20.95
CA TRP A 151 28.23 0.63 -21.04
C TRP A 151 28.59 0.29 -22.48
N LEU A 152 27.64 -0.18 -23.29
CA LEU A 152 27.88 -0.49 -24.70
C LEU A 152 28.26 0.76 -25.51
N VAL A 153 27.58 1.89 -25.27
CA VAL A 153 27.93 3.16 -25.91
C VAL A 153 29.31 3.63 -25.47
N HIS A 154 29.67 3.49 -24.19
CA HIS A 154 31.01 3.84 -23.71
C HIS A 154 32.11 2.98 -24.34
N GLU A 155 31.85 1.70 -24.63
CA GLU A 155 32.79 0.83 -25.35
C GLU A 155 32.97 1.25 -26.81
N LEU A 156 31.89 1.66 -27.49
CA LEU A 156 31.94 2.15 -28.87
C LEU A 156 32.62 3.51 -28.97
N ASP A 157 32.17 4.49 -28.18
CA ASP A 157 32.70 5.85 -28.14
C ASP A 157 32.25 6.57 -26.84
N PRO A 158 33.17 6.80 -25.87
CA PRO A 158 32.86 7.54 -24.65
C PRO A 158 32.30 8.95 -24.87
N GLU A 159 32.65 9.63 -25.96
CA GLU A 159 32.14 10.98 -26.27
C GLU A 159 30.66 10.97 -26.66
N ARG A 160 30.13 9.80 -27.01
CA ARG A 160 28.72 9.60 -27.39
C ARG A 160 27.84 9.13 -26.23
N ALA A 161 28.40 9.03 -25.02
CA ALA A 161 27.66 8.62 -23.84
C ALA A 161 26.45 9.54 -23.59
N PRO A 162 25.22 9.00 -23.50
CA PRO A 162 24.05 9.83 -23.27
C PRO A 162 24.07 10.43 -21.86
N ALA A 163 23.66 11.69 -21.76
CA ALA A 163 23.52 12.37 -20.48
C ALA A 163 22.60 11.59 -19.51
N ALA A 164 22.85 11.72 -18.21
CA ALA A 164 22.01 11.08 -17.21
C ALA A 164 20.56 11.57 -17.36
N ARG A 165 19.61 10.63 -17.40
CA ARG A 165 18.16 10.90 -17.50
C ARG A 165 17.72 11.61 -18.80
N SER A 166 18.44 11.44 -19.90
CA SER A 166 18.02 11.97 -21.22
C SER A 166 17.21 10.96 -22.05
N LEU A 167 17.43 9.66 -21.80
CA LEU A 167 16.88 8.57 -22.61
C LEU A 167 15.39 8.25 -22.36
N ASP A 168 14.69 9.09 -21.60
CA ASP A 168 13.22 9.10 -21.55
C ASP A 168 12.59 10.03 -22.59
N ALA A 169 13.38 10.87 -23.26
CA ALA A 169 12.90 11.75 -24.32
C ALA A 169 13.20 11.18 -25.73
N ALA A 170 12.18 11.21 -26.59
CA ALA A 170 12.26 10.71 -27.96
C ALA A 170 13.39 11.36 -28.79
N LYS A 171 13.65 12.67 -28.57
CA LYS A 171 14.74 13.39 -29.24
C LYS A 171 16.11 12.74 -29.01
N HIS A 172 16.41 12.39 -27.75
CA HIS A 172 17.69 11.80 -27.40
C HIS A 172 17.78 10.33 -27.84
N GLN A 173 16.66 9.61 -27.77
CA GLN A 173 16.57 8.25 -28.30
C GLN A 173 16.85 8.22 -29.81
N GLN A 174 16.25 9.14 -30.57
CA GLN A 174 16.42 9.21 -32.03
C GLN A 174 17.84 9.62 -32.41
N ALA A 175 18.41 10.62 -31.75
CA ALA A 175 19.79 11.05 -32.00
C ALA A 175 20.79 9.91 -31.77
N LEU A 176 20.61 9.16 -30.68
CA LEU A 176 21.48 8.01 -30.38
C LEU A 176 21.27 6.86 -31.39
N ARG A 177 20.02 6.59 -31.80
CA ARG A 177 19.72 5.59 -32.84
C ARG A 177 20.43 5.91 -34.14
N THR A 178 20.29 7.14 -34.64
CA THR A 178 20.92 7.57 -35.89
C THR A 178 22.44 7.36 -35.87
N TRP A 179 23.10 7.65 -34.75
CA TRP A 179 24.52 7.36 -34.61
C TRP A 179 24.79 5.85 -34.55
N LEU A 180 24.07 5.10 -33.72
CA LEU A 180 24.25 3.64 -33.60
C LEU A 180 24.05 2.90 -34.93
N ASP A 181 23.18 3.38 -35.82
CA ASP A 181 22.95 2.78 -37.14
C ASP A 181 24.17 2.91 -38.07
N THR A 182 25.08 3.85 -37.79
CA THR A 182 26.36 3.98 -38.51
C THR A 182 27.47 3.07 -37.96
N GLN A 183 27.25 2.46 -36.79
CA GLN A 183 28.27 1.67 -36.09
C GLN A 183 28.15 0.17 -36.45
N PRO A 184 29.24 -0.47 -36.90
CA PRO A 184 29.25 -1.90 -37.23
C PRO A 184 29.48 -2.78 -35.98
N GLY A 185 29.27 -4.09 -36.15
CA GLY A 185 29.64 -5.09 -35.17
C GLY A 185 28.60 -5.38 -34.07
N LEU A 186 28.90 -6.39 -33.25
CA LEU A 186 27.99 -6.94 -32.25
C LEU A 186 27.65 -5.97 -31.12
N VAL A 187 28.62 -5.15 -30.67
CA VAL A 187 28.39 -4.16 -29.60
C VAL A 187 27.33 -3.14 -30.03
N ALA A 188 27.40 -2.67 -31.28
CA ALA A 188 26.42 -1.75 -31.84
C ALA A 188 25.05 -2.42 -32.04
N GLU A 189 25.01 -3.71 -32.42
CA GLU A 189 23.77 -4.49 -32.50
C GLU A 189 23.07 -4.59 -31.15
N LEU A 190 23.80 -4.98 -30.10
CA LEU A 190 23.28 -5.07 -28.74
C LEU A 190 22.84 -3.69 -28.22
N ALA A 191 23.57 -2.62 -28.53
CA ALA A 191 23.19 -1.26 -28.16
C ALA A 191 21.87 -0.83 -28.85
N ARG A 192 21.67 -1.16 -30.13
CA ARG A 192 20.40 -0.90 -30.83
C ARG A 192 19.25 -1.71 -30.23
N ALA A 193 19.50 -2.95 -29.80
CA ALA A 193 18.50 -3.77 -29.11
C ALA A 193 18.08 -3.15 -27.78
N GLU A 194 19.04 -2.76 -26.93
CA GLU A 194 18.75 -2.08 -25.66
C GLU A 194 17.99 -0.76 -25.86
N LEU A 195 18.37 0.02 -26.88
CA LEU A 195 17.66 1.26 -27.22
C LEU A 195 16.22 0.99 -27.67
N THR A 196 15.99 -0.08 -28.43
CA THR A 196 14.63 -0.52 -28.82
C THR A 196 13.78 -0.83 -27.60
N ASP A 197 14.34 -1.54 -26.62
CA ASP A 197 13.66 -1.81 -25.36
C ASP A 197 13.37 -0.54 -24.56
N ILE A 198 14.31 0.41 -24.50
CA ILE A 198 14.10 1.68 -23.80
C ILE A 198 12.94 2.47 -24.42
N ILE A 199 12.86 2.52 -25.75
CA ILE A 199 11.76 3.21 -26.48
C ILE A 199 10.42 2.54 -26.14
N ARG A 200 10.34 1.21 -26.30
CA ARG A 200 9.12 0.44 -26.01
C ARG A 200 8.66 0.63 -24.56
N LEU A 201 9.58 0.46 -23.60
CA LEU A 201 9.28 0.62 -22.17
C LEU A 201 8.84 2.05 -21.85
N THR A 202 9.44 3.06 -22.48
CA THR A 202 9.03 4.47 -22.30
C THR A 202 7.61 4.70 -22.77
N GLY A 203 7.23 4.16 -23.93
CA GLY A 203 5.85 4.19 -24.42
C GLY A 203 4.87 3.57 -23.42
N GLU A 204 5.14 2.34 -22.97
CA GLU A 204 4.29 1.65 -21.98
C GLU A 204 4.16 2.42 -20.65
N ILE A 205 5.27 2.98 -20.15
CA ILE A 205 5.29 3.78 -18.92
C ILE A 205 4.41 5.02 -19.06
N ASN A 206 4.47 5.70 -20.21
CA ASN A 206 3.68 6.90 -20.48
C ASN A 206 2.20 6.59 -20.60
N THR A 207 1.83 5.51 -21.31
CA THR A 207 0.45 5.02 -21.38
C THR A 207 -0.11 4.70 -20.00
N LEU A 208 0.67 4.02 -19.15
CA LEU A 208 0.26 3.76 -17.76
C LEU A 208 0.12 5.04 -16.95
N ALA A 209 1.03 6.01 -17.12
CA ALA A 209 0.95 7.28 -16.42
C ALA A 209 -0.33 8.07 -16.78
N GLN A 210 -0.70 8.10 -18.06
CA GLN A 210 -1.94 8.71 -18.53
C GLN A 210 -3.17 8.02 -17.93
N ARG A 211 -3.21 6.68 -17.97
CA ARG A 211 -4.31 5.90 -17.37
C ARG A 211 -4.43 6.13 -15.86
N ILE A 212 -3.30 6.17 -15.15
CA ILE A 212 -3.25 6.47 -13.72
C ILE A 212 -3.76 7.89 -13.46
N SER A 213 -3.30 8.89 -14.22
CA SER A 213 -3.73 10.27 -14.07
C SER A 213 -5.24 10.42 -14.25
N ALA A 214 -5.80 9.88 -15.35
CA ALA A 214 -7.24 9.91 -15.60
C ALA A 214 -8.04 9.29 -14.44
N ARG A 215 -7.58 8.14 -13.93
CA ARG A 215 -8.26 7.46 -12.82
C ARG A 215 -8.21 8.28 -11.52
N VAL A 216 -7.06 8.85 -11.17
CA VAL A 216 -6.90 9.66 -9.95
C VAL A 216 -7.79 10.90 -9.97
N HIS A 217 -7.93 11.58 -11.11
CA HIS A 217 -8.83 12.74 -11.23
C HIS A 217 -10.29 12.36 -10.92
N GLN A 218 -10.72 11.15 -11.27
CA GLN A 218 -12.06 10.66 -10.96
C GLN A 218 -12.21 10.28 -9.49
N VAL A 219 -11.23 9.57 -8.92
CA VAL A 219 -11.41 8.87 -7.64
C VAL A 219 -10.77 9.56 -6.44
N ALA A 220 -9.85 10.50 -6.65
CA ALA A 220 -9.16 11.16 -5.55
C ALA A 220 -8.71 12.61 -5.89
N PRO A 221 -9.59 13.47 -6.43
CA PRO A 221 -9.24 14.85 -6.78
C PRO A 221 -8.74 15.66 -5.58
N ALA A 222 -9.28 15.42 -4.39
CA ALA A 222 -8.85 16.10 -3.16
C ALA A 222 -7.37 15.87 -2.79
N LEU A 223 -6.74 14.79 -3.27
CA LEU A 223 -5.31 14.58 -3.08
C LEU A 223 -4.46 15.48 -3.98
N LEU A 224 -4.98 15.87 -5.14
CA LEU A 224 -4.28 16.73 -6.11
C LEU A 224 -4.20 18.18 -5.61
N GLU A 225 -5.16 18.59 -4.77
CA GLU A 225 -5.16 19.89 -4.08
C GLU A 225 -4.05 20.04 -3.05
N ILE A 226 -3.37 18.95 -2.67
CA ILE A 226 -2.24 18.99 -1.75
C ILE A 226 -0.99 19.43 -2.54
N PRO A 227 -0.38 20.60 -2.23
CA PRO A 227 0.79 21.06 -2.97
C PRO A 227 1.92 20.01 -2.93
N GLY A 228 2.42 19.63 -4.11
CA GLY A 228 3.43 18.60 -4.27
C GLY A 228 2.92 17.16 -4.36
N CYS A 229 1.60 16.95 -4.35
CA CYS A 229 0.96 15.65 -4.55
C CYS A 229 0.38 15.52 -5.98
N ALA A 230 1.24 15.17 -6.94
CA ALA A 230 0.81 14.87 -8.31
C ALA A 230 0.19 13.47 -8.43
N GLU A 231 -0.38 13.16 -9.60
CA GLU A 231 -1.25 12.01 -9.83
C GLU A 231 -0.58 10.68 -9.52
N LEU A 232 0.69 10.49 -9.90
CA LEU A 232 1.42 9.26 -9.59
C LEU A 232 1.61 9.07 -8.07
N THR A 233 1.79 10.17 -7.34
CA THR A 233 1.94 10.14 -5.87
C THR A 233 0.59 9.87 -5.21
N ALA A 234 -0.47 10.53 -5.68
CA ALA A 234 -1.84 10.30 -5.23
C ALA A 234 -2.28 8.85 -5.49
N ALA A 235 -2.01 8.30 -6.68
CA ALA A 235 -2.28 6.90 -7.01
C ALA A 235 -1.59 5.93 -6.05
N LYS A 236 -0.31 6.18 -5.73
CA LYS A 236 0.43 5.36 -4.76
C LYS A 236 -0.19 5.47 -3.37
N ILE A 237 -0.64 6.66 -2.96
CA ILE A 237 -1.32 6.86 -1.67
C ILE A 237 -2.60 6.03 -1.60
N VAL A 238 -3.48 6.16 -2.60
CA VAL A 238 -4.76 5.44 -2.64
C VAL A 238 -4.51 3.93 -2.64
N GLY A 239 -3.69 3.42 -3.57
CA GLY A 239 -3.46 1.98 -3.69
C GLY A 239 -2.81 1.33 -2.47
N GLU A 240 -1.90 2.04 -1.80
CA GLU A 240 -1.24 1.53 -0.59
C GLU A 240 -2.11 1.62 0.66
N ALA A 241 -2.92 2.68 0.79
CA ALA A 241 -3.89 2.82 1.89
C ALA A 241 -4.91 1.68 1.88
N ALA A 242 -5.37 1.28 0.68
CA ALA A 242 -6.37 0.21 0.49
C ALA A 242 -7.70 0.50 1.22
N GLY A 243 -8.24 1.70 1.02
CA GLY A 243 -9.42 2.21 1.71
C GLY A 243 -9.06 2.90 3.04
N VAL A 244 -9.44 4.17 3.19
CA VAL A 244 -9.09 4.95 4.39
C VAL A 244 -9.93 4.59 5.62
N THR A 245 -11.14 4.07 5.40
CA THR A 245 -12.11 3.71 6.45
C THR A 245 -11.65 2.56 7.33
N ARG A 246 -10.68 1.75 6.88
CA ARG A 246 -10.07 0.68 7.68
C ARG A 246 -9.20 1.19 8.84
N PHE A 247 -8.84 2.47 8.84
CA PHE A 247 -8.06 3.07 9.90
C PHE A 247 -8.98 3.75 10.91
N LYS A 248 -8.95 3.30 12.16
CA LYS A 248 -9.74 3.88 13.27
C LYS A 248 -9.45 5.36 13.54
N SER A 249 -8.25 5.83 13.18
CA SER A 249 -7.84 7.21 13.41
C SER A 249 -6.72 7.66 12.48
N GLU A 250 -6.53 8.97 12.40
CA GLU A 250 -5.41 9.61 11.73
C GLU A 250 -4.05 9.13 12.26
N ALA A 251 -3.96 8.91 13.57
CA ALA A 251 -2.75 8.39 14.20
C ALA A 251 -2.45 6.95 13.74
N ALA A 252 -3.47 6.10 13.61
CA ALA A 252 -3.31 4.75 13.09
C ALA A 252 -2.80 4.76 11.64
N PHE A 253 -3.35 5.65 10.80
CA PHE A 253 -2.83 5.86 9.43
C PHE A 253 -1.37 6.32 9.42
N ALA A 254 -0.99 7.27 10.29
CA ALA A 254 0.39 7.75 10.40
C ALA A 254 1.38 6.66 10.87
N CYS A 255 0.95 5.76 11.75
CA CYS A 255 1.71 4.57 12.16
C CYS A 255 1.88 3.61 10.98
N HIS A 256 0.80 3.31 10.25
CA HIS A 256 0.84 2.47 9.06
C HIS A 256 1.75 3.05 7.97
N ALA A 257 1.71 4.36 7.72
CA ALA A 257 2.58 5.06 6.77
C ALA A 257 4.03 5.26 7.26
N ALA A 258 4.40 4.70 8.42
CA ALA A 258 5.74 4.78 9.00
C ALA A 258 6.23 6.21 9.29
N VAL A 259 5.31 7.17 9.50
CA VAL A 259 5.65 8.58 9.78
C VAL A 259 5.39 8.99 11.23
N ALA A 260 4.70 8.16 12.01
CA ALA A 260 4.61 8.34 13.45
C ALA A 260 6.01 8.21 14.09
N PRO A 261 6.49 9.23 14.84
CA PRO A 261 7.73 9.12 15.58
C PRO A 261 7.61 8.10 16.72
N ILE A 262 8.69 7.39 17.02
CA ILE A 262 8.76 6.42 18.12
C ILE A 262 9.57 7.06 19.26
N PRO A 263 9.05 7.11 20.51
CA PRO A 263 9.82 7.60 21.64
C PRO A 263 11.03 6.69 21.92
N VAL A 264 12.17 7.29 22.25
CA VAL A 264 13.39 6.58 22.66
C VAL A 264 14.00 7.31 23.84
N TRP A 265 13.43 7.10 25.02
CA TRP A 265 13.86 7.80 26.22
C TRP A 265 14.40 6.78 27.23
N SER A 266 15.54 7.09 27.85
CA SER A 266 16.09 6.41 29.02
C SER A 266 16.82 7.47 29.85
N GLY A 267 16.31 7.83 31.03
CA GLY A 267 16.89 8.91 31.83
C GLY A 267 16.95 10.25 31.09
N ASN A 268 18.14 10.80 30.87
CA ASN A 268 18.41 12.12 30.24
C ASN A 268 17.95 12.28 28.79
N THR A 269 17.45 11.23 28.15
CA THR A 269 17.02 11.25 26.73
C THR A 269 15.54 11.60 26.56
N ALA A 270 14.89 12.14 27.61
CA ALA A 270 13.51 12.59 27.57
C ALA A 270 13.26 13.58 26.41
N GLY A 271 12.18 13.38 25.67
CA GLY A 271 11.87 14.13 24.44
C GLY A 271 12.42 13.56 23.13
N GLN A 272 13.39 12.63 23.13
CA GLN A 272 13.97 12.11 21.88
C GLN A 272 13.05 11.16 21.10
N MET A 273 12.95 11.41 19.79
CA MET A 273 12.10 10.64 18.90
C MET A 273 12.95 10.03 17.77
N ARG A 274 12.77 8.73 17.52
CA ARG A 274 13.36 8.05 16.36
C ARG A 274 12.35 7.85 15.24
N LEU A 275 12.87 7.57 14.04
CA LEU A 275 12.06 7.16 12.91
C LEU A 275 11.53 5.74 13.10
N SER A 276 10.30 5.50 12.65
CA SER A 276 9.79 4.14 12.56
C SER A 276 10.43 3.40 11.39
N ARG A 277 11.08 2.27 11.71
CA ARG A 277 11.53 1.33 10.68
C ARG A 277 10.43 0.33 10.31
N SER A 278 9.25 0.35 10.94
CA SER A 278 8.08 -0.47 10.62
C SER A 278 7.07 0.34 9.80
N GLY A 279 6.12 -0.33 9.15
CA GLY A 279 5.06 0.28 8.33
C GLY A 279 5.33 0.30 6.82
N ASN A 280 4.35 0.77 6.06
CA ASN A 280 4.32 0.82 4.60
C ASN A 280 5.33 1.84 4.06
N ARG A 281 6.37 1.35 3.39
CA ARG A 281 7.46 2.17 2.85
C ARG A 281 7.06 2.97 1.61
N GLN A 282 6.08 2.49 0.86
CA GLN A 282 5.60 3.18 -0.33
C GLN A 282 4.80 4.42 0.06
N LEU A 283 3.91 4.32 1.06
CA LEU A 283 3.26 5.49 1.66
C LEU A 283 4.28 6.48 2.24
N ASN A 284 5.29 5.96 2.93
CA ASN A 284 6.34 6.79 3.50
C ASN A 284 7.13 7.58 2.42
N ALA A 285 7.44 6.93 1.30
CA ALA A 285 8.10 7.53 0.15
C ALA A 285 7.22 8.55 -0.55
N ALA A 286 5.91 8.28 -0.70
CA ALA A 286 4.95 9.24 -1.24
C ALA A 286 4.89 10.51 -0.38
N LEU A 287 4.70 10.38 0.94
CA LEU A 287 4.70 11.52 1.87
C LEU A 287 6.04 12.27 1.88
N HIS A 288 7.15 11.56 1.69
CA HIS A 288 8.47 12.19 1.58
C HIS A 288 8.62 13.02 0.31
N ARG A 289 8.14 12.55 -0.84
CA ARG A 289 8.16 13.30 -2.09
C ARG A 289 7.34 14.58 -1.98
N ILE A 290 6.13 14.51 -1.44
CA ILE A 290 5.29 15.70 -1.18
C ILE A 290 6.04 16.69 -0.29
N ALA A 291 6.63 16.21 0.81
CA ALA A 291 7.39 17.08 1.73
C ALA A 291 8.56 17.79 1.05
N LEU A 292 9.34 17.07 0.23
CA LEU A 292 10.46 17.66 -0.50
C LEU A 292 10.00 18.69 -1.52
N THR A 293 8.90 18.44 -2.22
CA THR A 293 8.32 19.41 -3.16
C THR A 293 7.85 20.66 -2.42
N GLN A 294 7.11 20.51 -1.31
CA GLN A 294 6.67 21.67 -0.52
C GLN A 294 7.84 22.50 0.00
N ILE A 295 8.92 21.88 0.49
CA ILE A 295 10.10 22.62 0.97
C ILE A 295 10.73 23.49 -0.15
N ARG A 296 10.64 23.07 -1.41
CA ARG A 296 11.16 23.81 -2.56
C ARG A 296 10.21 24.90 -3.08
N MET A 297 8.95 24.86 -2.68
CA MET A 297 7.94 25.84 -3.09
C MET A 297 7.91 26.99 -2.08
N THR A 298 8.37 28.17 -2.50
CA THR A 298 8.54 29.37 -1.67
C THR A 298 7.27 29.81 -0.93
N ASP A 299 6.10 29.60 -1.53
CA ASP A 299 4.83 30.06 -0.94
C ASP A 299 4.02 28.94 -0.29
N SER A 300 4.61 27.75 -0.12
CA SER A 300 3.87 26.64 0.46
C SER A 300 3.81 26.71 1.99
N ARG A 301 2.64 26.37 2.55
CA ARG A 301 2.45 26.21 4.01
C ARG A 301 3.40 25.16 4.60
N GLY A 302 3.87 24.21 3.79
CA GLY A 302 4.85 23.20 4.17
C GLY A 302 6.26 23.77 4.34
N GLN A 303 6.68 24.65 3.43
CA GLN A 303 7.96 25.35 3.55
C GLN A 303 7.98 26.26 4.78
N ALA A 304 6.97 27.11 4.96
CA ALA A 304 6.88 28.00 6.11
C ALA A 304 6.93 27.22 7.44
N TYR A 305 6.24 26.08 7.51
CA TYR A 305 6.30 25.20 8.68
C TYR A 305 7.67 24.56 8.90
N TYR A 306 8.32 24.11 7.82
CA TYR A 306 9.66 23.53 7.88
C TYR A 306 10.69 24.56 8.34
N GLN A 307 10.63 25.79 7.81
CA GLN A 307 11.53 26.88 8.18
C GLN A 307 11.36 27.27 9.65
N ARG A 308 10.12 27.49 10.11
CA ARG A 308 9.83 27.78 11.52
C ARG A 308 10.39 26.73 12.49
N LEU A 309 10.39 25.45 12.10
CA LEU A 309 10.97 24.39 12.92
C LEU A 309 12.51 24.46 12.95
N GLN A 310 13.15 24.83 11.84
CA GLN A 310 14.60 25.05 11.80
C GLN A 310 14.99 26.27 12.64
N ASP A 311 14.23 27.36 12.55
CA ASP A 311 14.44 28.58 13.34
C ASP A 311 14.29 28.29 14.84
N ALA A 312 13.38 27.37 15.20
CA ALA A 312 13.24 26.84 16.56
C ALA A 312 14.31 25.79 16.96
N GLY A 313 15.41 25.69 16.21
CA GLY A 313 16.57 24.85 16.53
C GLY A 313 16.45 23.37 16.14
N LYS A 314 15.41 22.93 15.41
CA LYS A 314 15.33 21.53 14.93
C LYS A 314 16.28 21.30 13.76
N THR A 315 16.97 20.16 13.78
CA THR A 315 17.74 19.70 12.62
C THR A 315 16.86 19.51 11.38
N LYS A 316 17.46 19.64 10.19
CA LYS A 316 16.78 19.40 8.89
C LYS A 316 15.99 18.09 8.87
N ARG A 317 16.60 17.01 9.40
CA ARG A 317 15.97 15.67 9.48
C ARG A 317 14.78 15.64 10.44
N ALA A 318 14.85 16.34 11.57
CA ALA A 318 13.75 16.42 12.52
C ALA A 318 12.59 17.27 11.98
N ALA A 319 12.88 18.43 11.39
CA ALA A 319 11.89 19.29 10.75
C ALA A 319 11.14 18.56 9.62
N LEU A 320 11.88 17.84 8.76
CA LEU A 320 11.28 17.03 7.69
C LEU A 320 10.36 15.92 8.24
N ARG A 321 10.73 15.29 9.36
CA ARG A 321 9.88 14.27 10.00
C ARG A 321 8.58 14.85 10.52
N CYS A 322 8.64 16.02 11.16
CA CYS A 322 7.45 16.75 11.59
C CYS A 322 6.56 17.12 10.40
N LEU A 323 7.14 17.59 9.29
CA LEU A 323 6.40 17.90 8.08
C LEU A 323 5.70 16.66 7.51
N LYS A 324 6.40 15.52 7.39
CA LYS A 324 5.79 14.25 6.94
C LYS A 324 4.66 13.78 7.85
N ARG A 325 4.81 13.93 9.18
CA ARG A 325 3.74 13.59 10.14
C ARG A 325 2.52 14.50 9.95
N ARG A 326 2.72 15.79 9.71
CA ARG A 326 1.64 16.73 9.37
C ARG A 326 0.97 16.37 8.05
N LEU A 327 1.75 16.00 7.03
CA LEU A 327 1.22 15.58 5.72
C LEU A 327 0.38 14.31 5.80
N ALA A 328 0.72 13.35 6.66
CA ALA A 328 -0.14 12.19 6.88
C ALA A 328 -1.54 12.57 7.38
N ARG A 329 -1.65 13.61 8.22
CA ARG A 329 -2.96 14.14 8.63
C ARG A 329 -3.72 14.74 7.45
N THR A 330 -3.07 15.59 6.66
CA THR A 330 -3.69 16.21 5.48
C THR A 330 -4.15 15.16 4.47
N VAL A 331 -3.31 14.17 4.17
CA VAL A 331 -3.63 13.05 3.28
C VAL A 331 -4.78 12.21 3.83
N PHE A 332 -4.78 11.90 5.13
CA PHE A 332 -5.86 11.15 5.76
C PHE A 332 -7.21 11.86 5.62
N GLN A 333 -7.24 13.18 5.81
CA GLN A 333 -8.47 13.96 5.63
C GLN A 333 -8.91 14.00 4.17
N ALA A 334 -8.00 14.26 3.23
CA ALA A 334 -8.32 14.25 1.80
C ALA A 334 -8.88 12.89 1.33
N LEU A 335 -8.32 11.78 1.82
CA LEU A 335 -8.85 10.44 1.55
C LEU A 335 -10.25 10.21 2.13
N ARG A 336 -10.59 10.82 3.28
CA ARG A 336 -11.92 10.69 3.89
C ARG A 336 -12.98 11.51 3.17
N THR A 337 -12.64 12.70 2.68
CA THR A 337 -13.55 13.53 1.89
C THR A 337 -14.03 12.80 0.64
N VAL A 338 -13.17 12.00 0.02
CA VAL A 338 -13.50 11.15 -1.13
C VAL A 338 -14.48 10.01 -0.77
N HIS A 339 -14.44 9.52 0.47
CA HIS A 339 -15.21 8.36 0.93
C HIS A 339 -16.55 8.72 1.56
N GLN A 340 -16.80 10.00 1.82
CA GLN A 340 -18.15 10.50 2.14
C GLN A 340 -18.82 10.84 0.81
N PRO A 341 -19.73 9.99 0.28
CA PRO A 341 -20.61 10.48 -0.76
C PRO A 341 -21.33 11.70 -0.18
N SER A 342 -21.45 12.75 -0.98
CA SER A 342 -22.33 13.88 -0.72
C SER A 342 -23.66 13.32 -0.25
N SER A 343 -23.99 13.51 1.03
CA SER A 343 -25.32 13.24 1.55
C SER A 343 -26.24 14.34 1.02
N GLU A 344 -26.51 14.33 -0.28
CA GLU A 344 -27.51 15.17 -0.91
C GLU A 344 -28.77 14.31 -1.13
N HIS A 345 -29.77 14.67 -0.32
CA HIS A 345 -31.19 14.36 -0.46
C HIS A 345 -31.60 12.88 -0.40
N THR A 346 -31.84 12.42 0.82
CA THR A 346 -33.02 11.60 1.08
C THR A 346 -33.86 12.35 2.10
N GLN A 347 -34.95 12.97 1.63
CA GLN A 347 -36.00 13.49 2.51
C GLN A 347 -36.45 12.37 3.47
N PRO A 348 -36.75 12.68 4.74
CA PRO A 348 -37.35 11.68 5.62
C PRO A 348 -38.73 11.33 5.06
N ALA A 349 -38.86 10.10 4.52
CA ALA A 349 -40.16 9.54 4.22
C ALA A 349 -40.95 9.48 5.53
N ALA A 350 -42.11 10.13 5.50
CA ALA A 350 -43.02 10.29 6.62
C ALA A 350 -43.28 8.96 7.35
N ALA A 351 -43.28 9.03 8.67
CA ALA A 351 -43.75 7.97 9.54
C ALA A 351 -45.22 7.64 9.20
N CYS A 352 -45.44 6.55 8.48
CA CYS A 352 -46.76 5.98 8.30
C CYS A 352 -47.09 5.15 9.54
N HIS A 353 -47.84 5.75 10.46
CA HIS A 353 -48.38 5.09 11.64
C HIS A 353 -49.24 3.88 11.24
N ARG A 354 -48.79 2.68 11.64
CA ARG A 354 -49.65 1.50 11.75
C ARG A 354 -50.61 1.71 12.93
N SER A 355 -51.88 1.92 12.64
CA SER A 355 -52.97 1.66 13.58
C SER A 355 -54.19 1.20 12.80
N TYR A 356 -54.35 -0.11 12.64
CA TYR A 356 -55.66 -0.72 12.47
C TYR A 356 -55.63 -2.08 13.14
N CYS A 357 -56.14 -2.13 14.37
CA CYS A 357 -56.76 -3.32 14.90
C CYS A 357 -57.95 -2.93 15.79
N SER A 358 -59.12 -3.36 15.33
CA SER A 358 -60.30 -3.77 16.10
C SER A 358 -61.33 -2.74 16.58
N ARG A 359 -62.54 -3.00 16.05
CA ARG A 359 -63.86 -3.06 16.71
C ARG A 359 -64.68 -1.76 16.88
N SER A 360 -65.71 -1.71 16.04
CA SER A 360 -67.14 -1.76 16.41
C SER A 360 -67.70 -0.69 17.35
N CYS A 361 -68.76 -0.06 16.83
CA CYS A 361 -70.02 0.34 17.49
C CYS A 361 -70.37 1.84 17.39
N LEU A 362 -71.52 2.05 16.76
CA LEU A 362 -72.60 2.95 17.18
C LEU A 362 -72.57 4.43 16.74
N SER A 363 -73.56 4.72 15.86
CA SER A 363 -74.53 5.83 15.93
C SER A 363 -74.12 7.24 15.46
N GLY A 364 -74.95 7.79 14.57
CA GLY A 364 -74.98 9.20 14.20
C GLY A 364 -75.39 9.40 12.76
#